data_AF-A0A2N3RN00-F1
#
_entry.id   AF-A0A2N3RN00-F1
#
_cell.length_a   1.000
_cell.length_b   1.000
_cell.length_c   1.000
_cell.angle_alpha   90.00
_cell.angle_beta   90.00
_cell.angle_gamma   90.00
#
_symmetry.space_group_name_H-M   'P 1'
#
loop_
_entity.id
_entity.type
_entity.pdbx_description
1 polymer ?
#
loop_
_entity_poly.entity_id
_entity_poly.type
_entity_poly.pdbx_seq_one_letter_code
_entity_poly.pdbx_strand_id
1 'polypeptide(L)'
;MVRIRTALLVIMLAAMALQTTALAVGKQADREDIKAYALQRCLDNNYTRSGKYAPDQLRDRSYLLTTYAMDNAKAGATDRLHRFVDASAAGFDKSEVPMKDEARRGPFNRIFAQCMAFYRSPALNQFIAREF
;
A
#
# COMPACT_ATOMS: atom_id res chain seq x y z
N MET A 1 39.11 3.89 46.55
CA MET A 1 37.64 4.09 46.52
C MET A 1 37.15 4.87 45.28
N VAL A 2 37.83 5.91 44.82
CA VAL A 2 37.41 6.72 43.64
C VAL A 2 37.37 5.92 42.32
N ARG A 3 38.37 5.07 42.05
CA ARG A 3 38.45 4.25 40.81
C ARG A 3 37.32 3.22 40.65
N ILE A 4 36.76 2.73 41.76
CA ILE A 4 35.68 1.73 41.75
C ILE A 4 34.35 2.41 41.40
N ARG A 5 34.15 3.66 41.86
CA ARG A 5 32.95 4.46 41.55
C ARG A 5 32.89 4.86 40.08
N THR A 6 34.02 5.19 39.45
CA THR A 6 34.09 5.50 38.01
C THR A 6 33.82 4.28 37.14
N ALA A 7 34.32 3.10 37.51
CA ALA A 7 34.04 1.87 36.77
C ALA A 7 32.54 1.50 36.80
N LEU A 8 31.90 1.63 37.97
CA LEU A 8 30.45 1.38 38.12
C LEU A 8 29.59 2.36 37.31
N LEU A 9 29.99 3.64 37.23
CA LEU A 9 29.33 4.65 36.41
C LEU A 9 29.42 4.34 34.91
N VAL A 10 30.57 3.93 34.41
CA VAL A 10 30.76 3.55 32.99
C VAL A 10 29.92 2.33 32.63
N ILE A 11 29.84 1.34 33.52
CA ILE A 11 29.03 0.13 33.31
C ILE A 11 27.52 0.47 33.27
N MET A 12 27.05 1.37 34.14
CA MET A 12 25.64 1.80 34.11
C MET A 12 25.29 2.60 32.86
N LEU A 13 26.16 3.50 32.39
CA LEU A 13 25.95 4.22 31.13
C LEU A 13 25.96 3.27 29.91
N ALA A 14 26.84 2.27 29.90
CA ALA A 14 26.85 1.26 28.84
C ALA A 14 25.58 0.38 28.86
N ALA A 15 25.09 0.01 30.05
CA ALA A 15 23.87 -0.77 30.20
C ALA A 15 22.60 -0.02 29.76
N MET A 16 22.55 1.31 29.95
CA MET A 16 21.44 2.14 29.46
C MET A 16 21.48 2.35 27.94
N ALA A 17 22.65 2.28 27.30
CA ALA A 17 22.78 2.36 25.85
C ALA A 17 22.35 1.08 25.10
N LEU A 18 22.32 -0.08 25.78
CA LEU A 18 21.89 -1.35 25.18
C LEU A 18 20.36 -1.59 25.24
N GLN A 19 19.59 -0.76 25.95
CA GLN A 19 18.15 -0.98 26.14
C GLN A 19 17.25 -0.44 25.01
N THR A 20 17.81 0.17 23.96
CA THR A 20 17.01 1.04 23.04
C THR A 20 16.62 0.47 21.68
N THR A 21 16.86 -0.80 21.36
CA THR A 21 16.49 -1.31 20.00
C THR A 21 15.15 -2.05 19.93
N ALA A 22 14.46 -2.29 21.05
CA ALA A 22 13.23 -3.10 21.05
C ALA A 22 11.93 -2.30 20.81
N LEU A 23 11.96 -0.96 20.81
CA LEU A 23 10.77 -0.10 20.78
C LEU A 23 10.55 0.58 19.43
N ALA A 24 10.57 -0.16 18.32
CA ALA A 24 10.06 0.36 17.04
C ALA A 24 9.75 -0.73 16.01
N VAL A 25 9.36 -1.94 16.40
CA VAL A 25 8.64 -2.79 15.44
C VAL A 25 7.26 -2.15 15.29
N GLY A 26 7.15 -1.21 14.36
CA GLY A 26 5.89 -0.55 14.02
C GLY A 26 4.82 -1.59 13.75
N LYS A 27 3.55 -1.29 14.11
CA LYS A 27 2.42 -2.18 13.84
C LYS A 27 2.49 -2.64 12.38
N GLN A 28 2.58 -3.96 12.18
CA GLN A 28 2.58 -4.55 10.84
C GLN A 28 1.32 -4.11 10.10
N ALA A 29 1.45 -3.81 8.81
CA ALA A 29 0.31 -3.46 7.98
C ALA A 29 -0.69 -4.63 7.96
N ASP A 30 -1.96 -4.35 8.20
CA ASP A 30 -3.00 -5.37 8.15
C ASP A 30 -3.18 -5.86 6.71
N ARG A 31 -3.32 -7.17 6.53
CA ARG A 31 -3.42 -7.78 5.20
C ARG A 31 -4.62 -7.27 4.40
N GLU A 32 -5.77 -7.06 5.04
CA GLU A 32 -6.95 -6.51 4.36
C GLU A 32 -6.76 -5.03 4.03
N ASP A 33 -6.06 -4.26 4.87
CA ASP A 33 -5.66 -2.89 4.54
C ASP A 33 -4.71 -2.84 3.34
N ILE A 34 -3.74 -3.76 3.23
CA ILE A 34 -2.86 -3.85 2.05
C ILE A 34 -3.68 -4.14 0.79
N LYS A 35 -4.65 -5.07 0.87
CA LYS A 35 -5.53 -5.37 -0.27
C LYS A 35 -6.41 -4.19 -0.64
N ALA A 36 -7.00 -3.52 0.35
CA ALA A 36 -7.86 -2.38 0.11
C ALA A 36 -7.08 -1.20 -0.48
N TYR A 37 -5.84 -0.99 -0.02
CA TYR A 37 -4.94 -0.02 -0.64
C TYR A 37 -4.58 -0.38 -2.09
N ALA A 38 -4.34 -1.66 -2.39
CA ALA A 38 -4.11 -2.13 -3.75
C ALA A 38 -5.34 -1.89 -4.66
N LEU A 39 -6.56 -2.07 -4.13
CA LEU A 39 -7.81 -1.73 -4.80
C LEU A 39 -7.93 -0.23 -5.07
N GLN A 40 -7.68 0.61 -4.05
CA GLN A 40 -7.71 2.07 -4.19
C GLN A 40 -6.79 2.51 -5.33
N ARG A 41 -5.52 2.07 -5.33
CA ARG A 41 -4.58 2.39 -6.41
C ARG A 41 -5.06 1.92 -7.78
N CYS A 42 -5.62 0.71 -7.87
CA CYS A 42 -6.16 0.19 -9.12
C CYS A 42 -7.24 1.11 -9.69
N LEU A 43 -8.16 1.56 -8.84
CA LEU A 43 -9.25 2.45 -9.22
C LEU A 43 -8.69 3.82 -9.63
N ASP A 44 -7.87 4.44 -8.79
CA ASP A 44 -7.30 5.77 -9.02
C ASP A 44 -6.54 5.84 -10.35
N ASN A 45 -5.67 4.86 -10.61
CA ASN A 45 -4.86 4.83 -11.82
C ASN A 45 -5.70 4.62 -13.08
N ASN A 46 -6.68 3.71 -13.04
CA ASN A 46 -7.50 3.43 -14.23
C ASN A 46 -8.54 4.52 -14.50
N TYR A 47 -9.13 5.12 -13.47
CA TYR A 47 -10.02 6.26 -13.65
C TYR A 47 -9.26 7.49 -14.17
N THR A 48 -8.06 7.75 -13.65
CA THR A 48 -7.18 8.81 -14.19
C THR A 48 -6.86 8.57 -15.67
N ARG A 49 -6.41 7.35 -16.03
CA ARG A 49 -6.07 7.01 -17.43
C ARG A 49 -7.26 7.10 -18.39
N SER A 50 -8.47 6.80 -17.91
CA SER A 50 -9.68 6.90 -18.72
C SER A 50 -10.07 8.33 -19.08
N GLY A 51 -9.49 9.34 -18.42
CA GLY A 51 -9.83 10.76 -18.62
C GLY A 51 -11.23 11.13 -18.12
N LYS A 52 -11.93 10.22 -17.43
CA LYS A 52 -13.31 10.41 -16.95
C LYS A 52 -13.40 11.07 -15.57
N TYR A 53 -12.27 11.25 -14.89
CA TYR A 53 -12.17 11.86 -13.56
C TYR A 53 -11.11 12.96 -13.57
N ALA A 54 -11.37 14.04 -12.84
CA ALA A 54 -10.40 15.09 -12.62
C ALA A 54 -9.37 14.64 -11.55
N PRO A 55 -8.05 14.79 -11.78
CA PRO A 55 -7.00 14.28 -10.89
C PRO A 55 -7.08 14.79 -9.44
N ASP A 56 -7.64 15.99 -9.23
CA ASP A 56 -7.79 16.64 -7.93
C ASP A 56 -8.88 16.00 -7.05
N GLN A 57 -9.81 15.25 -7.65
CA GLN A 57 -10.88 14.56 -6.92
C GLN A 57 -10.44 13.25 -6.24
N LEU A 58 -9.25 12.73 -6.58
CA LEU A 58 -8.79 11.40 -6.13
C LEU A 58 -7.87 11.45 -4.89
N ARG A 59 -7.74 12.58 -4.18
CA ARG A 59 -6.78 12.79 -3.07
C ARG A 59 -7.11 12.00 -1.78
N ASP A 60 -7.41 10.72 -1.89
CA ASP A 60 -7.68 9.81 -0.78
C ASP A 60 -6.39 9.40 -0.06
N ARG A 61 -6.34 9.61 1.25
CA ARG A 61 -5.22 9.27 2.14
C ARG A 61 -5.58 8.22 3.19
N SER A 62 -6.69 7.50 3.02
CA SER A 62 -7.20 6.51 3.97
C SER A 62 -6.15 5.47 4.37
N TYR A 63 -5.25 5.10 3.47
CA TYR A 63 -4.21 4.08 3.70
C TYR A 63 -2.79 4.65 3.87
N LEU A 64 -2.65 5.94 4.20
CA LEU A 64 -1.32 6.55 4.43
C LEU A 64 -0.53 5.80 5.52
N LEU A 65 -1.17 5.47 6.64
CA LEU A 65 -0.51 4.74 7.72
C LEU A 65 -0.14 3.31 7.32
N THR A 66 -0.94 2.68 6.45
CA THR A 66 -0.63 1.36 5.87
C THR A 66 0.64 1.42 5.05
N THR A 67 0.84 2.47 4.23
CA THR A 67 2.10 2.63 3.47
C THR A 67 3.32 2.78 4.35
N TYR A 68 3.23 3.54 5.45
CA TYR A 68 4.33 3.63 6.40
C TYR A 68 4.60 2.32 7.12
N ALA A 69 3.54 1.61 7.55
CA ALA A 69 3.70 0.30 8.18
C ALA A 69 4.37 -0.72 7.26
N MET A 70 3.98 -0.73 5.97
CA MET A 70 4.60 -1.57 4.94
C MET A 70 6.09 -1.27 4.74
N ASP A 71 6.46 -0.01 4.54
CA ASP A 71 7.84 0.36 4.26
C ASP A 71 8.76 0.27 5.50
N ASN A 72 8.21 0.49 6.70
CA ASN A 72 8.92 0.26 7.96
C ASN A 72 9.20 -1.23 8.18
N ALA A 73 8.29 -2.12 7.77
CA ALA A 73 8.49 -3.57 7.88
C ALA A 73 9.50 -4.07 6.83
N LYS A 74 9.43 -3.56 5.61
CA LYS A 74 10.35 -3.92 4.52
C LYS A 74 10.52 -2.75 3.57
N ALA A 75 11.73 -2.20 3.49
CA ALA A 75 12.01 -1.04 2.65
C ALA A 75 11.54 -1.24 1.19
N GLY A 76 10.85 -0.22 0.65
CA GLY A 76 10.32 -0.18 -0.71
C GLY A 76 9.18 -1.17 -0.98
N ALA A 77 8.48 -1.63 0.05
CA ALA A 77 7.34 -2.54 -0.12
C ALA A 77 6.14 -1.84 -0.77
N THR A 78 5.91 -0.57 -0.45
CA THR A 78 4.90 0.25 -1.13
C THR A 78 5.18 0.31 -2.64
N ASP A 79 6.42 0.60 -3.04
CA ASP A 79 6.80 0.68 -4.46
C ASP A 79 6.68 -0.66 -5.20
N ARG A 80 6.97 -1.78 -4.51
CA ARG A 80 6.78 -3.12 -5.08
C ARG A 80 5.30 -3.41 -5.29
N LEU A 81 4.45 -3.08 -4.31
CA LEU A 81 3.00 -3.23 -4.43
C LEU A 81 2.46 -2.36 -5.58
N HIS A 82 2.91 -1.11 -5.69
CA HIS A 82 2.51 -0.20 -6.76
C HIS A 82 2.81 -0.78 -8.14
N ARG A 83 4.05 -1.23 -8.36
CA ARG A 83 4.45 -1.86 -9.63
C ARG A 83 3.64 -3.12 -9.93
N PHE A 84 3.36 -3.93 -8.92
CA PHE A 84 2.54 -5.13 -9.08
C PHE A 84 1.09 -4.79 -9.50
N VAL A 85 0.46 -3.82 -8.84
CA VAL A 85 -0.89 -3.34 -9.17
C VAL A 85 -0.91 -2.78 -10.59
N ASP A 86 0.06 -1.93 -10.93
CA ASP A 86 0.11 -1.26 -12.24
C ASP A 86 0.30 -2.27 -13.39
N ALA A 87 1.15 -3.28 -13.19
CA ALA A 87 1.32 -4.36 -14.16
C ALA A 87 0.07 -5.25 -14.27
N SER A 88 -0.57 -5.59 -13.14
CA SER A 88 -1.71 -6.49 -13.11
C SER A 88 -3.00 -5.86 -13.67
N ALA A 89 -3.14 -4.54 -13.51
CA ALA A 89 -4.32 -3.78 -13.92
C ALA A 89 -4.11 -3.03 -15.25
N ALA A 90 -3.06 -3.36 -16.00
CA ALA A 90 -2.77 -2.73 -17.28
C ALA A 90 -3.94 -2.91 -18.27
N GLY A 91 -4.45 -1.79 -18.79
CA GLY A 91 -5.52 -1.78 -19.79
C GLY A 91 -6.94 -1.92 -19.26
N PHE A 92 -7.15 -1.97 -17.94
CA PHE A 92 -8.51 -1.98 -17.36
C PHE A 92 -9.30 -0.70 -17.71
N ASP A 93 -8.60 0.42 -17.92
CA ASP A 93 -9.17 1.69 -18.39
C ASP A 93 -9.84 1.61 -19.78
N LYS A 94 -9.44 0.63 -20.60
CA LYS A 94 -9.90 0.50 -22.00
C LYS A 94 -11.14 -0.37 -22.14
N SER A 95 -11.60 -1.01 -21.07
CA SER A 95 -12.75 -1.90 -21.15
C SER A 95 -14.06 -1.13 -21.14
N GLU A 96 -14.73 -1.12 -22.28
CA GLU A 96 -16.05 -0.50 -22.44
C GLU A 96 -17.17 -1.54 -22.27
N VAL A 97 -18.36 -1.06 -21.91
CA VAL A 97 -19.59 -1.86 -21.95
C VAL A 97 -20.34 -1.48 -23.22
N PRO A 98 -20.49 -2.38 -24.20
CA PRO A 98 -21.32 -2.10 -25.36
C PRO A 98 -22.79 -2.13 -24.93
N MET A 99 -23.37 -0.97 -24.66
CA MET A 99 -24.80 -0.83 -24.41
C MET A 99 -25.48 -0.30 -25.66
N LYS A 100 -26.37 -1.12 -26.23
CA LYS A 100 -27.28 -0.68 -27.29
C LYS A 100 -28.22 0.39 -26.70
N ASP A 101 -28.46 1.46 -27.44
CA ASP A 101 -29.41 2.54 -27.13
C ASP A 101 -29.07 3.50 -25.95
N GLU A 102 -27.98 3.30 -25.22
CA GLU A 102 -27.55 4.19 -24.12
C GLU A 102 -26.36 5.12 -24.45
N ALA A 103 -25.93 5.18 -25.72
CA ALA A 103 -24.79 6.02 -26.13
C ALA A 103 -24.95 7.52 -25.75
N ARG A 104 -26.19 8.01 -25.62
CA ARG A 104 -26.50 9.38 -25.19
C ARG A 104 -26.23 9.65 -23.71
N ARG A 105 -26.08 8.62 -22.87
CA ARG A 105 -25.78 8.73 -21.43
C ARG A 105 -24.27 8.69 -21.14
N GLY A 106 -23.45 8.60 -22.18
CA GLY A 106 -21.98 8.63 -22.10
C GLY A 106 -21.34 7.24 -22.08
N PRO A 107 -20.00 7.18 -22.19
CA PRO A 107 -19.27 5.92 -22.31
C PRO A 107 -19.18 5.19 -20.96
N PHE A 108 -19.84 4.03 -20.87
CA PHE A 108 -19.77 3.13 -19.71
C PHE A 108 -18.44 2.37 -19.67
N ASN A 109 -17.81 2.26 -18.50
CA ASN A 109 -16.55 1.54 -18.29
C ASN A 109 -16.76 0.33 -17.36
N ARG A 110 -15.80 -0.60 -17.38
CA ARG A 110 -15.78 -1.78 -16.49
C ARG A 110 -14.69 -1.71 -15.40
N ILE A 111 -14.10 -0.54 -15.19
CA ILE A 111 -12.93 -0.35 -14.31
C ILE A 111 -13.20 -0.90 -12.91
N PHE A 112 -14.32 -0.51 -12.30
CA PHE A 112 -14.68 -0.98 -10.96
C PHE A 112 -14.75 -2.52 -10.89
N ALA A 113 -15.45 -3.15 -11.82
CA ALA A 113 -15.61 -4.60 -11.85
C ALA A 113 -14.25 -5.32 -12.03
N GLN A 114 -13.38 -4.78 -12.88
CA GLN A 114 -12.04 -5.34 -13.10
C GLN A 114 -11.12 -5.16 -11.89
N CYS A 115 -11.12 -3.98 -11.26
CA CYS A 115 -10.35 -3.75 -10.04
C CYS A 115 -10.88 -4.59 -8.86
N MET A 116 -12.20 -4.81 -8.76
CA MET A 116 -12.77 -5.74 -7.78
C MET A 116 -12.38 -7.20 -8.05
N ALA A 117 -12.32 -7.62 -9.31
CA ALA A 117 -11.82 -8.94 -9.67
C ALA A 117 -10.34 -9.10 -9.29
N PHE A 118 -9.52 -8.06 -9.54
CA PHE A 118 -8.12 -8.01 -9.09
C PHE A 118 -8.00 -8.06 -7.56
N TYR A 119 -8.78 -7.28 -6.82
CA TYR A 119 -8.82 -7.29 -5.35
C TYR A 119 -9.12 -8.67 -4.76
N ARG A 120 -9.98 -9.44 -5.43
CA ARG A 120 -10.35 -10.82 -5.04
C ARG A 120 -9.39 -11.88 -5.60
N SER A 121 -8.42 -11.48 -6.42
CA SER A 121 -7.61 -12.44 -7.18
C SER A 121 -6.66 -13.25 -6.28
N PRO A 122 -6.43 -14.54 -6.61
CA PRO A 122 -5.37 -15.33 -5.98
C PRO A 122 -3.99 -14.69 -6.15
N ALA A 123 -3.75 -14.03 -7.29
CA ALA A 123 -2.47 -13.37 -7.58
C ALA A 123 -2.13 -12.27 -6.57
N LEU A 124 -3.08 -11.40 -6.22
CA LEU A 124 -2.88 -10.38 -5.19
C LEU A 124 -2.64 -11.01 -3.82
N ASN A 125 -3.41 -12.04 -3.47
CA ASN A 125 -3.23 -12.77 -2.21
C ASN A 125 -1.84 -13.39 -2.09
N GLN A 126 -1.35 -14.02 -3.16
CA GLN A 126 -0.03 -14.64 -3.23
C GLN A 126 1.10 -13.61 -3.22
N PHE A 127 0.92 -12.48 -3.91
CA PHE A 127 1.86 -11.37 -3.86
C PHE A 127 2.04 -10.87 -2.42
N ILE A 128 0.92 -10.62 -1.73
CA ILE A 128 0.96 -10.09 -0.36
C ILE A 128 1.65 -11.10 0.58
N ALA A 129 1.28 -12.38 0.50
CA ALA A 129 1.88 -13.42 1.33
C ALA A 129 3.39 -13.62 1.12
N ARG A 130 3.94 -13.19 -0.03
CA ARG A 130 5.37 -13.27 -0.33
C ARG A 130 6.13 -12.00 0.08
N GLU A 131 5.48 -10.84 -0.05
CA GLU A 131 6.16 -9.55 0.06
C GLU A 131 6.08 -8.90 1.45
N PHE A 132 5.12 -9.33 2.30
CA PHE A 132 4.80 -8.76 3.61
C PHE A 132 4.60 -9.83 4.67
#